data_AF-A0A6F8Y440-F1
#
_entry.id   AF-A0A6F8Y440-F1
#
_cell.length_a   1.000
_cell.length_b   1.000
_cell.length_c   1.000
_cell.angle_alpha   90.00
_cell.angle_beta   90.00
_cell.angle_gamma   90.00
#
_symmetry.space_group_name_H-M   'P 1'
#
loop_
_entity.id
_entity.type
_entity.pdbx_description
1 polymer ?
#
loop_
_entity_poly.entity_id
_entity_poly.type
_entity_poly.pdbx_seq_one_letter_code
_entity_poly.pdbx_strand_id
1 'polypeptide(L)'
;MVTTLYQVRWSALASIREAAHTSGPSADSGKFCVHSQECPVARVVVDVMLKPEILDPQGQAVASALPRLGVNDVTSVRIGRRIEIEFAGEPDLDRAREIADKLLANPVIEDFTVRVDTTGSDSRESQPAEAPA
;
A
#
# COMPACT_ATOMS: atom_id res chain seq x y z
N MET A 1 -18.40 16.53 18.14
CA MET A 1 -17.11 16.41 18.85
C MET A 1 -16.27 15.29 18.23
N VAL A 2 -15.84 15.44 16.97
CA VAL A 2 -15.03 14.41 16.25
C VAL A 2 -13.85 15.05 15.49
N THR A 3 -13.70 16.37 15.55
CA THR A 3 -12.67 17.12 14.83
C THR A 3 -11.33 17.24 15.59
N THR A 4 -11.26 16.88 16.86
CA THR A 4 -10.06 17.11 17.69
C THR A 4 -9.02 15.98 17.59
N LEU A 5 -9.38 14.76 17.16
CA LEU A 5 -8.41 13.67 16.99
C LEU A 5 -7.54 13.80 15.73
N TYR A 6 -7.95 14.64 14.76
CA TYR A 6 -7.19 14.82 13.51
C TYR A 6 -5.96 15.74 13.69
N GLN A 7 -5.99 16.69 14.63
CA GLN A 7 -4.89 17.66 14.77
C GLN A 7 -3.66 17.12 15.51
N VAL A 8 -3.79 16.05 16.30
CA VAL A 8 -2.65 15.56 17.12
C VAL A 8 -1.69 14.67 16.31
N ARG A 9 -2.13 14.11 15.18
CA ARG A 9 -1.30 13.21 14.35
C ARG A 9 -0.56 13.92 13.21
N TRP A 10 -0.95 15.14 12.85
CA TRP A 10 -0.23 15.97 11.86
C TRP A 10 1.13 16.47 12.38
N SER A 11 1.31 16.56 13.70
CA SER A 11 2.58 16.97 14.30
C SER A 11 3.68 15.89 14.25
N ALA A 12 3.31 14.61 14.07
CA ALA A 12 4.28 13.52 13.99
C ALA A 12 4.96 13.40 12.61
N LEU A 13 4.36 13.97 11.56
CA LEU A 13 4.96 14.01 10.21
C LEU A 13 6.16 14.97 10.10
N ALA A 14 6.32 15.90 11.05
CA ALA A 14 7.48 16.80 11.08
C ALA A 14 8.77 16.12 11.57
N SER A 15 8.67 14.99 12.28
CA SER A 15 9.83 14.40 12.98
C SER A 15 10.69 13.46 12.12
N ILE A 16 10.24 13.08 10.92
CA ILE A 16 10.98 12.14 10.05
C ILE A 16 12.07 12.87 9.21
N ARG A 17 12.12 14.20 9.23
CA ARG A 17 13.01 14.99 8.36
C ARG A 17 14.41 15.28 8.95
N GLU A 18 14.70 14.92 10.20
CA GLU A 18 15.89 15.41 10.92
C GLU A 18 17.03 14.38 11.15
N ALA A 19 16.90 13.12 10.74
CA ALA A 19 17.81 12.05 11.19
C ALA A 19 18.93 11.64 10.20
N ALA A 20 19.33 12.51 9.26
CA ALA A 20 20.24 12.10 8.19
C ALA A 20 21.50 12.96 8.02
N HIS A 21 22.25 13.30 9.07
CA HIS A 21 23.64 13.78 8.92
C HIS A 21 24.54 13.47 10.13
N THR A 22 25.41 12.46 9.97
CA THR A 22 26.73 12.19 10.60
C THR A 22 27.03 10.70 10.35
N SER A 23 28.19 10.18 9.91
CA SER A 23 29.50 10.69 9.55
C SER A 23 30.32 9.50 9.03
N GLY A 24 31.09 9.66 7.94
CA GLY A 24 32.38 8.97 7.66
C GLY A 24 32.38 7.50 7.20
N PRO A 25 33.29 7.10 6.27
CA PRO A 25 33.27 5.77 5.62
C PRO A 25 34.18 4.74 6.31
N SER A 26 33.79 3.47 6.30
CA SER A 26 34.69 2.33 6.48
C SER A 26 34.25 1.18 5.57
N ALA A 27 35.20 0.71 4.80
CA ALA A 27 35.05 -0.24 3.70
C ALA A 27 34.74 -1.68 4.16
N ASP A 28 34.40 -2.48 3.14
CA ASP A 28 34.39 -3.95 3.09
C ASP A 28 33.09 -4.60 3.60
N SER A 29 32.24 -5.26 2.81
CA SER A 29 32.48 -6.00 1.56
C SER A 29 31.12 -6.36 0.91
N GLY A 30 31.06 -6.37 -0.43
CA GLY A 30 30.09 -7.20 -1.18
C GLY A 30 28.95 -6.48 -1.92
N LYS A 31 29.27 -5.99 -3.13
CA LYS A 31 28.38 -5.58 -4.25
C LYS A 31 27.73 -4.20 -4.17
N PHE A 32 28.51 -3.20 -4.58
CA PHE A 32 27.96 -2.07 -5.31
C PHE A 32 27.57 -2.52 -6.73
N CYS A 33 26.31 -2.33 -7.10
CA CYS A 33 25.89 -2.29 -8.50
C CYS A 33 26.40 -0.96 -9.09
N VAL A 34 27.69 -0.91 -9.43
CA VAL A 34 28.20 0.08 -10.38
C VAL A 34 27.90 -0.51 -11.76
N HIS A 35 27.26 0.29 -12.64
CA HIS A 35 26.74 -0.02 -13.99
C HIS A 35 25.20 -0.25 -14.07
N SER A 36 24.46 0.86 -14.16
CA SER A 36 23.28 1.12 -15.01
C SER A 36 22.19 0.07 -15.29
N GLN A 37 21.80 -0.80 -14.35
CA GLN A 37 20.58 -1.63 -14.52
C GLN A 37 19.74 -1.66 -13.23
N GLU A 38 18.46 -1.30 -13.38
CA GLU A 38 17.42 -1.06 -12.38
C GLU A 38 17.61 -1.71 -11.00
N CYS A 39 17.60 -0.90 -9.93
CA CYS A 39 17.28 -1.42 -8.60
C CYS A 39 15.90 -2.08 -8.69
N PRO A 40 15.76 -3.36 -8.30
CA PRO A 40 14.47 -4.03 -8.38
C PRO A 40 13.47 -3.21 -7.55
N VAL A 41 12.29 -2.94 -8.10
CA VAL A 41 11.22 -2.29 -7.34
C VAL A 41 10.26 -3.37 -6.86
N ALA A 42 10.09 -3.47 -5.55
CA ALA A 42 9.16 -4.41 -4.95
C ALA A 42 7.88 -3.68 -4.53
N ARG A 43 6.74 -4.21 -4.94
CA ARG A 43 5.43 -3.65 -4.60
C ARG A 43 4.82 -4.38 -3.42
N VAL A 44 4.36 -3.62 -2.43
CA VAL A 44 3.61 -4.10 -1.28
C VAL A 44 2.24 -3.42 -1.28
N VAL A 45 1.20 -4.20 -1.06
CA VAL A 45 -0.19 -3.75 -0.97
C VAL A 45 -0.62 -3.72 0.48
N VAL A 46 -1.20 -2.61 0.89
CA VAL A 46 -1.89 -2.43 2.17
C VAL A 46 -3.37 -2.27 1.90
N ASP A 47 -4.16 -3.24 2.32
CA ASP A 47 -5.62 -3.20 2.23
C ASP A 47 -6.17 -2.75 3.60
N VAL A 48 -6.85 -1.60 3.64
CA VAL A 48 -7.42 -0.98 4.85
C VAL A 48 -8.95 -1.07 4.79
N MET A 49 -9.57 -1.60 5.84
CA MET A 49 -11.02 -1.79 5.94
C MET A 49 -11.53 -1.24 7.27
N LEU A 50 -12.74 -0.69 7.31
CA LEU A 50 -13.42 -0.41 8.58
C LEU A 50 -13.58 -1.72 9.37
N LYS A 51 -13.39 -1.64 10.69
CA LYS A 51 -13.63 -2.76 11.62
C LYS A 51 -15.07 -3.30 11.49
N PRO A 52 -15.31 -4.61 11.69
CA PRO A 52 -16.60 -5.23 11.42
C PRO A 52 -17.75 -4.59 12.20
N GLU A 53 -17.50 -4.16 13.43
CA GLU A 53 -18.44 -3.47 14.33
C GLU A 53 -18.75 -2.02 13.95
N ILE A 54 -17.96 -1.42 13.05
CA ILE A 54 -18.16 -0.06 12.59
C ILE A 54 -19.06 -0.06 11.36
N LEU A 55 -20.11 0.76 11.42
CA LEU A 55 -21.03 0.98 10.31
C LEU A 55 -20.31 1.67 9.14
N ASP A 56 -20.56 1.19 7.93
CA ASP A 56 -20.06 1.78 6.68
C ASP A 56 -21.21 2.43 5.88
N PRO A 57 -21.48 3.73 6.05
CA PRO A 57 -22.51 4.43 5.29
C PRO A 57 -22.26 4.43 3.77
N GLN A 58 -21.00 4.34 3.33
CA GLN A 58 -20.66 4.35 1.90
C GLN A 58 -21.01 3.00 1.28
N GLY A 59 -20.63 1.90 1.93
CA GLY A 59 -21.03 0.56 1.55
C GLY A 59 -22.54 0.39 1.53
N GLN A 60 -23.26 0.93 2.52
CA GLN A 60 -24.73 0.91 2.54
C GLN A 60 -25.35 1.67 1.36
N ALA A 61 -24.79 2.82 0.98
CA ALA A 61 -25.26 3.57 -0.17
C ALA A 61 -25.09 2.76 -1.48
N VAL A 62 -23.95 2.09 -1.65
CA VAL A 62 -23.71 1.21 -2.81
C VAL A 62 -24.68 0.03 -2.80
N ALA A 63 -24.81 -0.69 -1.68
CA ALA A 63 -25.74 -1.81 -1.56
C ALA A 63 -27.19 -1.41 -1.89
N SER A 64 -27.60 -0.21 -1.45
CA SER A 64 -28.95 0.32 -1.74
C SER A 64 -29.16 0.71 -3.20
N ALA A 65 -28.10 0.95 -3.96
CA ALA A 65 -28.16 1.29 -5.38
C ALA A 65 -28.21 0.05 -6.29
N LEU A 66 -27.65 -1.09 -5.85
CA LEU A 66 -27.55 -2.32 -6.64
C LEU A 66 -28.88 -2.84 -7.22
N PRO A 67 -30.03 -2.81 -6.49
CA PRO A 67 -31.31 -3.27 -7.05
C PRO A 67 -31.75 -2.49 -8.29
N ARG A 68 -31.40 -1.19 -8.37
CA ARG A 68 -31.70 -0.36 -9.54
C ARG A 68 -30.91 -0.77 -10.78
N LEU A 69 -29.81 -1.52 -10.59
CA LEU A 69 -29.00 -2.12 -11.65
C LEU A 69 -29.40 -3.57 -11.94
N GLY A 70 -30.48 -4.08 -11.30
CA GLY A 70 -30.94 -5.47 -11.47
C GLY A 70 -30.17 -6.50 -10.62
N VAL A 71 -29.25 -6.07 -9.76
CA VAL A 71 -28.46 -6.94 -8.87
C VAL A 71 -29.16 -7.02 -7.51
N ASN A 72 -29.69 -8.19 -7.16
CA ASN A 72 -30.56 -8.38 -5.98
C ASN A 72 -30.04 -9.45 -5.00
N ASP A 73 -28.97 -10.15 -5.35
CA ASP A 73 -28.35 -11.24 -4.59
C ASP A 73 -27.21 -10.78 -3.67
N VAL A 74 -26.81 -9.51 -3.76
CA VAL A 74 -25.80 -8.90 -2.86
C VAL A 74 -26.45 -8.49 -1.55
N THR A 75 -26.02 -9.11 -0.45
CA THR A 75 -26.58 -8.89 0.90
C THR A 75 -25.91 -7.78 1.68
N SER A 76 -24.64 -7.47 1.38
CA SER A 76 -23.85 -6.46 2.07
C SER A 76 -22.69 -6.01 1.19
N VAL A 77 -22.33 -4.73 1.29
CA VAL A 77 -21.16 -4.14 0.64
C VAL A 77 -20.37 -3.41 1.71
N ARG A 78 -19.06 -3.64 1.74
CA ARG A 78 -18.11 -2.85 2.54
C ARG A 78 -17.09 -2.22 1.61
N ILE A 79 -16.76 -0.97 1.89
CA ILE A 79 -15.78 -0.20 1.13
C ILE A 79 -14.56 0.03 2.01
N GLY A 80 -13.39 -0.10 1.40
CA GLY A 80 -12.11 0.19 2.03
C GLY A 80 -11.15 0.82 1.04
N ARG A 81 -9.88 0.88 1.42
CA ARG A 81 -8.81 1.51 0.64
C ARG A 81 -7.71 0.49 0.36
N ARG A 82 -7.35 0.33 -0.91
CA ARG A 82 -6.13 -0.36 -1.32
C ARG A 82 -5.04 0.68 -1.55
N ILE A 83 -3.89 0.49 -0.92
CA ILE A 83 -2.74 1.40 -1.00
C ILE A 83 -1.53 0.59 -1.45
N GLU A 84 -0.83 1.06 -2.47
CA GLU A 84 0.36 0.40 -3.01
C GLU A 84 1.60 1.20 -2.60
N ILE A 85 2.59 0.48 -2.07
CA ILE A 85 3.87 1.03 -1.64
C ILE A 85 4.94 0.35 -2.49
N GLU A 86 5.75 1.14 -3.19
CA GLU A 86 6.91 0.65 -3.92
C GLU A 86 8.16 0.86 -3.08
N PHE A 87 8.89 -0.24 -2.85
CA PHE A 87 10.17 -0.25 -2.18
C PHE A 87 11.27 -0.33 -3.22
N ALA A 88 12.31 0.50 -3.06
CA ALA A 88 13.55 0.30 -3.79
C ALA A 88 14.27 -0.92 -3.19
N GLY A 89 14.49 -1.94 -4.00
CA GLY A 89 15.01 -3.24 -3.59
C GLY A 89 13.91 -4.27 -3.32
N GLU A 90 14.18 -5.12 -2.34
CA GLU A 90 13.28 -6.19 -1.89
C GLU A 90 12.07 -5.65 -1.09
N PRO A 91 10.94 -6.38 -1.03
CA PRO A 91 9.79 -5.96 -0.25
C PRO A 91 10.08 -5.99 1.26
N ASP A 92 9.73 -4.92 1.97
CA ASP A 92 9.82 -4.84 3.42
C ASP A 92 8.42 -4.78 4.05
N LEU A 93 7.92 -5.96 4.45
CA LEU A 93 6.59 -6.09 5.06
C LEU A 93 6.51 -5.47 6.46
N ASP A 94 7.59 -5.49 7.23
CA ASP A 94 7.59 -4.92 8.58
C ASP A 94 7.57 -3.40 8.52
N ARG A 95 8.33 -2.82 7.60
CA ARG A 95 8.26 -1.38 7.33
C ARG A 95 6.90 -0.97 6.78
N ALA A 96 6.31 -1.75 5.87
CA ALA A 96 4.97 -1.49 5.37
C ALA A 96 3.90 -1.55 6.48
N ARG A 97 4.00 -2.50 7.42
CA ARG A 97 3.12 -2.56 8.60
C ARG A 97 3.28 -1.34 9.50
N GLU A 98 4.51 -0.90 9.73
CA GLU A 98 4.77 0.30 10.53
C GLU A 98 4.16 1.56 9.87
N ILE A 99 4.32 1.70 8.55
CA ILE A 99 3.72 2.80 7.78
C ILE A 99 2.19 2.72 7.86
N ALA A 100 1.63 1.52 7.73
CA ALA A 100 0.19 1.30 7.80
C ALA A 100 -0.39 1.72 9.15
N ASP A 101 0.19 1.24 10.25
CA ASP A 101 -0.24 1.53 11.62
C ASP A 101 -0.11 3.02 11.96
N LYS A 102 1.03 3.63 11.62
CA LYS A 102 1.32 5.03 11.98
C LYS A 102 0.62 6.06 11.11
N LEU A 103 0.35 5.73 9.84
CA LEU A 103 -0.10 6.71 8.85
C LEU A 103 -1.36 6.30 8.10
N LEU A 104 -1.44 5.10 7.55
CA LEU A 104 -2.47 4.77 6.56
C LEU A 104 -3.81 4.38 7.18
N ALA A 105 -3.77 3.70 8.34
CA ALA A 105 -4.93 3.24 9.08
C ALA A 105 -5.19 4.08 10.33
N ASN A 106 -6.47 4.16 10.71
CA ASN A 106 -6.90 4.60 12.02
C ASN A 106 -7.19 3.37 12.91
N PRO A 107 -6.34 3.03 13.89
CA PRO A 107 -6.45 1.79 14.67
C PRO A 107 -7.73 1.68 15.51
N VAL A 108 -8.42 2.81 15.75
CA VAL A 108 -9.68 2.82 16.52
C VAL A 108 -10.84 2.26 15.71
N ILE A 109 -10.87 2.49 14.39
CA ILE A 109 -12.04 2.22 13.55
C ILE A 109 -11.74 1.43 12.27
N GLU A 110 -10.47 1.27 11.91
CA GLU A 110 -10.00 0.54 10.75
C GLU A 110 -9.04 -0.59 11.18
N ASP A 111 -9.04 -1.67 10.42
CA ASP A 111 -8.02 -2.71 10.40
C ASP A 111 -7.30 -2.68 9.05
N PHE A 112 -6.09 -3.23 9.00
CA PHE A 112 -5.33 -3.34 7.77
C PHE A 112 -4.66 -4.71 7.60
N THR A 113 -4.41 -5.08 6.36
CA THR A 113 -3.59 -6.24 5.99
C THR A 113 -2.50 -5.81 5.03
N VAL A 114 -1.37 -6.51 5.05
CA VAL A 114 -0.19 -6.19 4.25
C VAL A 114 0.27 -7.44 3.50
N ARG A 115 0.53 -7.31 2.19
CA ARG A 115 1.00 -8.41 1.33
C ARG A 115 1.91 -7.90 0.22
N VAL A 116 2.85 -8.73 -0.23
CA VAL A 116 3.61 -8.45 -1.45
C VAL A 116 2.69 -8.63 -2.65
N ASP A 117 2.79 -7.73 -3.63
CA ASP A 117 2.10 -7.89 -4.90
C ASP A 117 2.95 -8.76 -5.84
N THR A 118 2.45 -9.95 -6.17
CA THR A 118 3.12 -10.88 -7.10
C THR A 118 2.68 -10.68 -8.55
N THR A 119 1.81 -9.71 -8.83
CA THR A 119 1.14 -9.56 -10.15
C THR A 119 2.04 -8.88 -11.22
N GLY A 120 3.32 -8.62 -10.93
CA GLY A 120 4.19 -7.75 -11.74
C GLY A 120 5.37 -8.38 -12.47
N SER A 121 5.61 -9.70 -12.41
CA SER A 121 6.83 -10.30 -12.99
C SER A 121 6.67 -11.04 -14.33
N ASP A 122 5.44 -11.25 -14.84
CA ASP A 122 5.18 -12.07 -16.04
C ASP A 122 4.48 -11.30 -17.19
N SER A 123 5.10 -10.22 -17.68
CA SER A 123 4.63 -9.53 -18.91
C SER A 123 5.72 -9.26 -19.93
N ARG A 124 6.76 -10.12 -19.98
CA ARG A 124 7.56 -10.31 -21.21
C ARG A 124 6.98 -11.48 -22.02
N GLU A 125 5.76 -11.30 -22.50
CA GLU A 125 5.23 -12.15 -23.57
C GLU A 125 6.11 -11.94 -24.80
N SER A 126 6.61 -13.05 -25.32
CA SER A 126 7.59 -13.11 -26.39
C SER A 126 6.88 -12.79 -27.70
N GLN A 127 7.27 -11.71 -28.40
CA GLN A 127 6.85 -11.55 -29.80
C GLN A 127 7.54 -12.65 -30.63
N PRO A 128 6.80 -13.57 -31.29
CA PRO A 128 7.42 -14.44 -32.26
C PRO A 128 7.88 -13.59 -33.44
N ALA A 129 9.16 -13.73 -33.79
CA ALA A 129 9.77 -13.11 -34.94
C ALA A 129 9.03 -13.56 -36.22
N GLU A 130 8.34 -12.62 -36.86
CA GLU A 130 7.78 -12.80 -38.19
C GLU A 130 8.94 -12.84 -39.20
N ALA A 131 9.12 -13.99 -39.85
CA ALA A 131 10.20 -14.24 -40.80
C ALA A 131 9.93 -13.52 -42.14
N PRO A 132 10.92 -12.89 -42.78
CA PRO A 132 10.70 -12.28 -44.09
C PRO A 132 10.63 -13.33 -45.20
N ALA A 133 9.68 -13.13 -46.11
CA ALA A 133 9.54 -13.84 -47.39
C ALA A 133 10.46 -13.26 -48.48
#